data_AF-A0A4Q3ABD1-F1
#
_entry.id   AF-A0A4Q3ABD1-F1
#
_cell.length_a   1.000
_cell.length_b   1.000
_cell.length_c   1.000
_cell.angle_alpha   90.00
_cell.angle_beta   90.00
_cell.angle_gamma   90.00
#
_symmetry.space_group_name_H-M   'P 1'
#
loop_
_entity.id
_entity.type
_entity.pdbx_description
1 polymer ?
#
loop_
_entity_poly.entity_id
_entity_poly.type
_entity_poly.pdbx_seq_one_letter_code
_entity_poly.pdbx_strand_id
1 'polypeptide(L)'
;FATSTMGPDVNPRALERWTIDPKARRIARAVIDKTPQEFPRIDERLTTRQHRYTYTLGLTGVASPDQLGDGKIFRHDIKSGGRLTHDFGKTKVPGEFVFVPGDKGEDEGWLIGLVIDRNSEATDLVILDAQRFDRKPVASIRIPHRVPPGFHGNWIADG
;
A
#
# COMPACT_ATOMS: atom_id res chain seq x y z
N PHE A 1 27.09 -13.82 12.30
CA PHE A 1 25.90 -13.06 11.90
C PHE A 1 25.28 -13.71 10.67
N ALA A 2 24.50 -14.77 10.89
CA ALA A 2 23.59 -15.45 9.95
C ALA A 2 23.37 -16.88 10.51
N THR A 3 22.64 -17.00 11.61
CA THR A 3 22.28 -18.30 12.21
C THR A 3 20.97 -18.83 11.63
N SER A 4 20.57 -18.36 10.45
CA SER A 4 19.26 -18.64 9.87
C SER A 4 19.36 -18.85 8.38
N THR A 5 18.88 -20.00 7.91
CA THR A 5 18.65 -20.34 6.49
C THR A 5 17.26 -19.89 6.01
N MET A 6 16.50 -19.24 6.88
CA MET A 6 15.20 -18.67 6.58
C MET A 6 15.40 -17.42 5.73
N GLY A 7 14.94 -17.45 4.48
CA GLY A 7 15.01 -16.32 3.54
C GLY A 7 14.21 -15.09 4.00
N PRO A 8 14.23 -13.98 3.26
CA PRO A 8 13.44 -12.79 3.60
C PRO A 8 11.91 -13.03 3.61
N ASP A 9 11.46 -14.15 3.06
CA ASP A 9 10.03 -14.47 2.83
C ASP A 9 9.32 -15.18 3.99
N VAL A 10 10.02 -15.44 5.10
CA VAL A 10 9.50 -16.23 6.23
C VAL A 10 9.21 -15.41 7.48
N ASN A 11 9.34 -14.09 7.40
CA ASN A 11 8.87 -13.17 8.43
C ASN A 11 7.77 -12.25 7.90
N PRO A 12 6.76 -11.90 8.72
CA PRO A 12 5.76 -10.92 8.35
C PRO A 12 6.45 -9.60 7.95
N ARG A 13 6.15 -9.10 6.74
CA ARG A 13 6.76 -7.89 6.17
C ARG A 13 6.20 -6.66 6.87
N ALA A 14 6.89 -6.19 7.90
CA ALA A 14 6.54 -4.99 8.66
C ALA A 14 6.94 -3.72 7.89
N LEU A 15 6.22 -2.62 8.11
CA LEU A 15 6.66 -1.28 7.70
C LEU A 15 7.65 -0.75 8.73
N GLU A 16 8.85 -0.38 8.27
CA GLU A 16 9.96 0.02 9.15
C GLU A 16 10.64 1.30 8.68
N ARG A 17 11.17 2.05 9.64
CA ARG A 17 12.05 3.20 9.40
C ARG A 17 13.46 2.90 9.87
N TRP A 18 14.41 3.14 8.97
CA TRP A 18 15.83 3.04 9.25
C TRP A 18 16.41 4.45 9.21
N THR A 19 17.00 4.89 10.32
CA THR A 19 17.70 6.18 10.42
C THR A 19 19.19 5.91 10.43
N ILE A 20 19.88 6.41 9.42
CA ILE A 20 21.30 6.18 9.19
C ILE A 20 22.05 7.47 9.52
N ASP A 21 22.98 7.40 10.47
CA ASP A 21 23.96 8.44 10.74
C ASP A 21 25.33 7.98 10.24
N PRO A 22 25.80 8.47 9.08
CA PRO A 22 27.07 8.04 8.53
C PRO A 22 28.27 8.56 9.32
N LYS A 23 28.16 9.71 10.00
CA LYS A 23 29.26 10.28 10.80
C LYS A 23 29.46 9.48 12.08
N ALA A 24 28.37 9.17 12.78
CA ALA A 24 28.40 8.34 13.98
C ALA A 24 28.52 6.83 13.67
N ARG A 25 28.48 6.45 12.39
CA ARG A 25 28.46 5.04 11.92
C ARG A 25 27.39 4.21 12.61
N ARG A 26 26.21 4.80 12.78
CA ARG A 26 25.10 4.22 13.55
C ARG A 26 23.85 4.08 12.70
N ILE A 27 23.16 2.97 12.86
CA ILE A 27 21.84 2.73 12.29
C ILE A 27 20.85 2.54 13.45
N ALA A 28 19.73 3.25 13.41
CA ALA A 28 18.58 3.00 14.27
C ALA A 28 17.43 2.45 13.44
N ARG A 29 16.80 1.39 13.93
CA ARG A 29 15.64 0.75 13.31
C ARG A 29 14.42 0.94 14.19
N ALA A 30 13.31 1.38 13.60
CA ALA A 30 12.02 1.50 14.27
C ALA A 30 10.94 0.78 13.44
N VAL A 31 10.14 -0.05 14.09
CA VAL A 31 8.98 -0.68 13.45
C VAL A 31 7.80 0.28 13.54
N ILE A 32 7.28 0.71 12.39
CA ILE A 32 6.11 1.58 12.29
C ILE A 32 4.83 0.76 12.44
N ASP A 33 4.73 -0.35 11.71
CA ASP A 33 3.61 -1.28 11.79
C ASP A 33 4.07 -2.72 11.53
N LYS A 34 3.77 -3.62 12.45
CA LYS A 34 4.14 -5.05 12.39
C LYS A 34 3.24 -5.87 11.45
N THR A 35 2.11 -5.32 11.02
CA THR A 35 1.17 -6.01 10.13
C THR A 35 1.87 -6.32 8.79
N PRO A 36 1.72 -7.54 8.24
CA PRO A 36 2.24 -7.89 6.92
C PRO A 36 1.73 -6.94 5.84
N GLN A 37 2.64 -6.29 5.13
CA GLN A 37 2.31 -5.31 4.09
C GLN A 37 3.44 -5.14 3.06
N GLU A 38 3.08 -4.62 1.89
CA GLU A 38 3.99 -4.33 0.76
C GLU A 38 3.43 -3.17 -0.09
N PHE A 39 4.06 -2.94 -1.24
CA PHE A 39 3.74 -1.94 -2.25
C PHE A 39 3.59 -0.54 -1.64
N PRO A 40 4.61 -0.03 -0.92
CA PRO A 40 4.55 1.28 -0.32
C PRO A 40 4.50 2.37 -1.39
N ARG A 41 3.50 3.24 -1.29
CA ARG A 41 3.35 4.46 -2.10
C ARG A 41 3.23 5.69 -1.22
N ILE A 42 3.64 6.83 -1.77
CA ILE A 42 3.58 8.15 -1.15
C ILE A 42 3.02 9.13 -2.17
N ASP A 43 2.80 10.39 -1.77
CA ASP A 43 2.72 11.47 -2.74
C ASP A 43 4.08 11.62 -3.44
N GLU A 44 4.13 11.31 -4.73
CA GLU A 44 5.38 11.26 -5.50
C GLU A 44 6.05 12.63 -5.65
N ARG A 45 5.32 13.74 -5.44
CA ARG A 45 5.89 15.10 -5.34
C ARG A 45 6.90 15.21 -4.18
N LEU A 46 6.84 14.29 -3.22
CA LEU A 46 7.72 14.21 -2.05
C LEU A 46 8.76 13.09 -2.16
N THR A 47 8.95 12.48 -3.33
CA THR A 47 10.03 11.51 -3.56
C THR A 47 11.37 12.14 -3.19
N THR A 48 12.19 11.42 -2.41
CA THR A 48 13.45 11.90 -1.79
C THR A 48 13.31 13.01 -0.75
N ARG A 49 12.10 13.37 -0.33
CA ARG A 49 11.81 14.41 0.66
C ARG A 49 11.09 13.82 1.87
N GLN A 50 10.97 14.63 2.92
CA GLN A 50 10.17 14.25 4.07
C GLN A 50 8.69 14.20 3.64
N HIS A 51 8.04 13.07 3.94
CA HIS A 51 6.61 12.84 3.76
C HIS A 51 5.99 12.43 5.10
N ARG A 52 4.68 12.58 5.24
CA ARG A 52 3.88 12.21 6.40
C ARG A 52 3.03 10.96 6.16
N TYR A 53 2.55 10.76 4.95
CA TYR A 53 1.63 9.68 4.61
C TYR A 53 2.31 8.59 3.81
N THR A 54 1.91 7.34 4.03
CA THR A 54 2.38 6.17 3.28
C THR A 54 1.24 5.19 3.12
N TYR A 55 1.01 4.74 1.90
CA TYR A 55 -0.05 3.81 1.54
C TYR A 55 0.57 2.45 1.26
N THR A 56 -0.02 1.37 1.76
CA THR A 56 0.50 0.01 1.57
C THR A 56 -0.63 -0.97 1.32
N LEU A 57 -0.29 -2.07 0.65
CA LEU A 57 -1.17 -3.22 0.47
C LEU A 57 -1.01 -4.19 1.65
N GLY A 58 -2.12 -4.62 2.23
CA GLY A 58 -2.14 -5.66 3.26
C GLY A 58 -1.89 -7.04 2.67
N LEU A 59 -0.99 -7.79 3.30
CA LEU A 59 -0.67 -9.17 2.92
C LEU A 59 -1.29 -10.16 3.89
N THR A 60 -1.58 -11.37 3.43
CA THR A 60 -1.78 -12.48 4.35
C THR A 60 -0.46 -12.80 5.01
N GLY A 61 -0.45 -12.97 6.34
CA GLY A 61 0.75 -13.37 7.10
C GLY A 61 1.30 -14.76 6.75
N VAL A 62 0.66 -15.46 5.80
CA VAL A 62 1.10 -16.72 5.21
C VAL A 62 1.29 -16.50 3.72
N ALA A 63 2.46 -16.90 3.21
CA ALA A 63 2.70 -16.97 1.77
C ALA A 63 2.01 -18.23 1.23
N SER A 64 0.83 -18.06 0.63
CA SER A 64 0.17 -19.11 -0.14
C SER A 64 -0.02 -18.59 -1.57
N PRO A 65 0.24 -19.42 -2.61
CA PRO A 65 -0.03 -19.07 -4.00
C PRO A 65 -1.47 -18.62 -4.25
N ASP A 66 -2.41 -19.08 -3.41
CA ASP A 66 -3.86 -18.86 -3.55
C ASP A 66 -4.37 -17.66 -2.72
N GLN A 67 -3.51 -17.10 -1.85
CA GLN A 67 -3.84 -15.95 -1.00
C GLN A 67 -3.11 -14.69 -1.46
N LEU A 68 -3.58 -14.12 -2.58
CA LEU A 68 -3.23 -12.76 -2.95
C LEU A 68 -3.91 -11.77 -2.01
N GLY A 69 -3.18 -11.33 -0.98
CA GLY A 69 -3.57 -10.22 -0.09
C GLY A 69 -4.66 -10.53 0.93
N ASP A 70 -4.77 -9.70 1.97
CA ASP A 70 -5.75 -9.87 3.05
C ASP A 70 -7.07 -9.09 2.83
N GLY A 71 -7.27 -8.60 1.61
CA GLY A 71 -8.40 -7.77 1.20
C GLY A 71 -8.30 -6.32 1.64
N LYS A 72 -7.19 -5.88 2.24
CA LYS A 72 -7.06 -4.55 2.84
C LYS A 72 -5.91 -3.75 2.24
N ILE A 73 -6.05 -2.43 2.32
CA ILE A 73 -4.96 -1.49 2.13
C ILE A 73 -4.90 -0.56 3.35
N PHE A 74 -3.72 0.00 3.61
CA PHE A 74 -3.45 0.85 4.77
C PHE A 74 -3.01 2.24 4.34
N ARG A 75 -3.39 3.25 5.12
CA ARG A 75 -2.80 4.59 5.08
C ARG A 75 -2.18 4.88 6.43
N HIS A 76 -0.86 5.04 6.47
CA HIS A 76 -0.10 5.37 7.66
C HIS A 76 0.10 6.87 7.79
N ASP A 77 -0.07 7.41 8.99
CA ASP A 77 0.44 8.73 9.36
C ASP A 77 1.73 8.55 10.15
N ILE A 78 2.87 8.70 9.49
CA ILE A 78 4.17 8.41 10.09
C ILE A 78 4.68 9.52 11.01
N LYS A 79 3.94 10.64 11.11
CA LYS A 79 4.26 11.75 12.02
C LYS A 79 3.49 11.63 13.34
N SER A 80 2.17 11.50 13.28
CA SER A 80 1.36 11.31 14.50
C SER A 80 1.37 9.87 15.00
N GLY A 81 1.74 8.92 14.14
CA GLY A 81 1.52 7.50 14.37
C GLY A 81 0.09 7.10 14.03
N GLY A 82 -0.09 5.79 13.87
CA GLY A 82 -1.38 5.17 13.56
C GLY A 82 -1.62 4.97 12.06
N ARG A 83 -2.69 4.25 11.75
CA ARG A 83 -3.11 3.96 10.38
C ARG A 83 -4.63 4.00 10.23
N LEU A 84 -5.09 4.29 9.03
CA LEU A 84 -6.42 3.95 8.55
C LEU A 84 -6.36 2.68 7.71
N THR A 85 -7.49 1.99 7.60
CA THR A 85 -7.62 0.75 6.83
C THR A 85 -8.84 0.85 5.94
N HIS A 86 -8.66 0.53 4.66
CA HIS A 86 -9.77 0.28 3.74
C HIS A 86 -9.86 -1.23 3.54
N ASP A 87 -11.01 -1.82 3.87
CA ASP A 87 -11.27 -3.26 3.76
C ASP A 87 -12.26 -3.51 2.62
N PHE A 88 -11.78 -4.18 1.56
CA PHE A 88 -12.61 -4.54 0.42
C PHE A 88 -13.44 -5.81 0.64
N GLY A 89 -13.22 -6.50 1.76
CA GLY A 89 -13.85 -7.78 2.08
C GLY A 89 -13.10 -8.97 1.50
N LYS A 90 -13.51 -10.17 1.94
CA LYS A 90 -12.78 -11.44 1.74
C LYS A 90 -12.71 -11.93 0.29
N THR A 91 -13.59 -11.46 -0.57
CA THR A 91 -13.67 -11.90 -1.98
C THR A 91 -12.93 -10.96 -2.92
N LYS A 92 -12.44 -9.83 -2.40
CA LYS A 92 -11.74 -8.82 -3.16
C LYS A 92 -10.24 -8.93 -2.94
N VAL A 93 -9.49 -8.78 -4.02
CA VAL A 93 -8.02 -8.81 -4.03
C VAL A 93 -7.54 -7.46 -4.57
N PRO A 94 -7.18 -6.51 -3.71
CA PRO A 94 -6.54 -5.27 -4.15
C PRO A 94 -5.10 -5.53 -4.63
N GLY A 95 -4.70 -4.84 -5.69
CA GLY A 95 -3.29 -4.69 -6.10
C GLY A 95 -2.64 -3.45 -5.47
N GLU A 96 -1.53 -3.00 -6.05
CA GLU A 96 -0.92 -1.71 -5.71
C GLU A 96 -1.91 -0.55 -6.01
N PHE A 97 -2.04 0.38 -5.07
CA PHE A 97 -2.75 1.65 -5.26
C PHE A 97 -1.75 2.78 -5.40
N VAL A 98 -1.88 3.59 -6.45
CA VAL A 98 -1.05 4.77 -6.70
C VAL A 98 -1.74 6.04 -6.20
N PHE A 99 -0.98 6.95 -5.62
CA PHE A 99 -1.50 8.25 -5.19
C PHE A 99 -1.53 9.22 -6.37
N VAL A 100 -2.66 9.90 -6.54
CA VAL A 100 -2.87 10.97 -7.53
C VAL A 100 -3.14 12.27 -6.78
N PRO A 101 -2.27 13.28 -6.89
CA PRO A 101 -2.40 14.51 -6.12
C PRO A 101 -3.59 15.35 -6.58
N GLY A 102 -4.28 15.97 -5.62
CA GLY A 102 -5.11 17.14 -5.84
C GLY A 102 -4.30 18.44 -5.80
N ASP A 103 -5.00 19.56 -5.64
CA ASP A 103 -4.41 20.90 -5.76
C ASP A 103 -3.55 21.32 -4.56
N LYS A 104 -3.86 20.82 -3.36
CA LYS A 104 -3.23 21.26 -2.10
C LYS A 104 -2.90 20.06 -1.22
N GLY A 105 -2.06 20.24 -0.19
CA GLY A 105 -1.81 19.20 0.82
C GLY A 105 -1.14 17.91 0.32
N GLU A 106 -0.64 17.10 1.26
CA GLU A 106 -0.01 15.80 0.96
C GLU A 106 -1.04 14.65 0.85
N ASP A 107 -2.18 14.77 1.54
CA ASP A 107 -3.27 13.78 1.53
C ASP A 107 -4.52 14.26 0.80
N GLU A 108 -4.50 15.42 0.14
CA GLU A 108 -5.58 15.82 -0.76
C GLU A 108 -5.33 15.19 -2.13
N GLY A 109 -6.24 14.31 -2.53
CA GLY A 109 -6.11 13.57 -3.77
C GLY A 109 -6.78 12.22 -3.67
N TRP A 110 -6.35 11.31 -4.54
CA TRP A 110 -7.00 10.03 -4.71
C TRP A 110 -6.00 8.88 -4.69
N LEU A 111 -6.46 7.72 -4.24
CA LEU A 111 -5.75 6.46 -4.45
C LEU A 111 -6.47 5.70 -5.55
N ILE A 112 -5.73 5.30 -6.57
CA ILE A 112 -6.27 4.55 -7.72
C ILE A 112 -5.60 3.18 -7.77
N GLY A 113 -6.38 2.12 -7.86
CA GLY A 113 -5.86 0.76 -7.91
C GLY A 113 -6.85 -0.23 -8.49
N LEU A 114 -6.34 -1.37 -8.94
CA LEU A 114 -7.16 -2.47 -9.44
C LEU A 114 -7.54 -3.42 -8.31
N VAL A 115 -8.81 -3.82 -8.27
CA VAL A 115 -9.34 -4.76 -7.29
C VAL A 115 -10.04 -5.89 -8.03
N ILE A 116 -9.50 -7.11 -7.92
CA ILE A 116 -10.11 -8.31 -8.51
C ILE A 116 -11.24 -8.78 -7.60
N ASP A 117 -12.40 -9.07 -8.17
CA ASP A 117 -13.49 -9.78 -7.52
C ASP A 117 -13.43 -11.27 -7.89
N ARG A 118 -13.12 -12.11 -6.89
CA ARG A 118 -13.03 -13.57 -7.06
C ARG A 118 -14.39 -14.22 -7.33
N ASN A 119 -15.51 -13.56 -7.01
CA ASN A 119 -16.83 -14.14 -7.25
C ASN A 119 -17.25 -13.99 -8.71
N SER A 120 -16.96 -12.82 -9.30
CA SER A 120 -17.38 -12.51 -10.67
C SER A 120 -16.26 -12.66 -11.69
N GLU A 121 -15.04 -13.05 -11.27
CA GLU A 121 -13.85 -13.13 -12.12
C GLU A 121 -13.66 -11.85 -12.96
N ALA A 122 -13.90 -10.70 -12.33
CA ALA A 122 -13.85 -9.38 -12.94
C ALA A 122 -12.95 -8.45 -12.12
N THR A 123 -12.55 -7.34 -12.70
CA THR A 123 -11.72 -6.34 -12.01
C THR A 123 -12.42 -5.00 -11.96
N ASP A 124 -12.33 -4.31 -10.83
CA ASP A 124 -12.76 -2.94 -10.68
C ASP A 124 -11.52 -2.02 -10.62
N LEU A 125 -11.48 -0.96 -11.42
CA LEU A 125 -10.60 0.18 -11.17
C LEU A 125 -11.26 1.04 -10.09
N VAL A 126 -10.67 1.06 -8.91
CA VAL A 126 -11.21 1.71 -7.72
C VAL A 126 -10.52 3.04 -7.48
N ILE A 127 -11.31 4.07 -7.15
CA ILE A 127 -10.84 5.40 -6.78
C ILE A 127 -11.29 5.68 -5.35
N LEU A 128 -10.34 5.92 -4.46
CA LEU A 128 -10.56 6.29 -3.07
C LEU A 128 -10.20 7.75 -2.84
N ASP A 129 -10.94 8.42 -1.97
CA ASP A 129 -10.54 9.72 -1.42
C ASP A 129 -9.48 9.49 -0.33
N ALA A 130 -8.30 10.09 -0.49
CA ALA A 130 -7.18 9.90 0.43
C ALA A 130 -7.43 10.46 1.84
N GLN A 131 -8.27 11.48 2.00
CA GLN A 131 -8.66 12.05 3.29
C GLN A 131 -9.78 11.24 3.96
N ARG A 132 -10.60 10.57 3.14
CA ARG A 132 -11.70 9.69 3.58
C ARG A 132 -11.40 8.22 3.28
N PHE A 133 -10.14 7.83 3.51
CA PHE A 133 -9.57 6.54 3.08
C PHE A 133 -10.36 5.31 3.55
N ASP A 134 -10.93 5.35 4.74
CA ASP A 134 -11.70 4.26 5.35
C ASP A 134 -13.18 4.22 4.91
N ARG A 135 -13.59 5.13 4.02
CA ARG A 135 -14.96 5.22 3.49
C ARG A 135 -15.09 4.48 2.17
N LYS A 136 -16.33 4.36 1.68
CA LYS A 136 -16.61 3.75 0.38
C LYS A 136 -15.83 4.47 -0.73
N PRO A 137 -15.41 3.74 -1.78
CA PRO A 137 -14.82 4.36 -2.96
C PRO A 137 -15.68 5.50 -3.50
N VAL A 138 -15.03 6.57 -3.96
CA VAL A 138 -15.72 7.68 -4.64
C VAL A 138 -16.13 7.28 -6.05
N ALA A 139 -15.41 6.34 -6.66
CA ALA A 139 -15.77 5.71 -7.92
C ALA A 139 -15.23 4.28 -8.01
N SER A 140 -15.89 3.48 -8.85
CA SER A 140 -15.47 2.13 -9.20
C SER A 140 -15.89 1.84 -10.64
N ILE A 141 -14.91 1.54 -11.50
CA ILE A 141 -15.13 1.30 -12.93
C ILE A 141 -14.93 -0.19 -13.18
N ARG A 142 -16.01 -0.88 -13.58
CA ARG A 142 -15.99 -2.31 -13.89
C ARG A 142 -15.26 -2.58 -15.20
N ILE A 143 -14.26 -3.45 -15.15
CA ILE A 143 -13.66 -4.13 -16.29
C ILE A 143 -14.29 -5.53 -16.35
N PRO A 144 -14.98 -5.91 -17.44
CA PRO A 144 -15.76 -7.15 -17.53
C PRO A 144 -14.89 -8.42 -17.67
N HIS A 145 -13.61 -8.36 -17.27
CA HIS A 145 -12.67 -9.46 -17.26
C HIS A 145 -11.70 -9.31 -16.09
N ARG A 146 -11.14 -10.44 -15.63
CA ARG A 146 -10.06 -10.46 -14.67
C ARG A 146 -8.79 -9.90 -15.30
N VAL A 147 -8.31 -8.77 -14.79
CA VAL A 147 -6.94 -8.33 -15.00
C VAL A 147 -6.05 -9.14 -14.05
N PRO A 148 -5.06 -9.90 -14.55
CA PRO A 148 -4.17 -10.66 -13.68
C PRO A 148 -3.45 -9.76 -12.67
N PRO A 149 -3.10 -10.27 -11.48
CA PRO A 149 -2.31 -9.55 -10.52
C PRO A 149 -1.03 -9.00 -11.15
N GLY A 150 -0.95 -7.66 -11.23
CA GLY A 150 0.25 -6.96 -11.69
C GLY A 150 1.26 -6.76 -10.56
N PHE A 151 2.35 -6.07 -10.87
CA PHE A 151 3.34 -5.65 -9.88
C PHE A 151 3.24 -4.15 -9.61
N HIS A 152 3.74 -3.33 -10.55
CA HIS A 152 3.83 -1.89 -10.37
C HIS A 152 3.08 -1.12 -11.44
N GLY A 153 2.53 0.03 -11.06
CA GLY A 153 1.98 1.05 -11.94
C GLY A 153 2.43 2.46 -11.53
N ASN A 154 2.22 3.43 -12.41
CA ASN A 154 2.47 4.85 -12.11
C ASN A 154 1.37 5.71 -12.73
N TRP A 155 1.10 6.85 -12.09
CA TRP A 155 0.26 7.90 -12.65
C TRP A 155 1.13 8.95 -13.32
N ILE A 156 0.76 9.34 -14.54
CA ILE A 156 1.38 10.45 -15.27
C ILE A 156 0.26 11.43 -15.59
N ALA A 157 0.39 12.67 -15.12
CA ALA A 157 -0.58 13.72 -15.42
C ALA A 157 -0.53 14.07 -16.92
N ASP A 158 -1.68 14.49 -17.46
CA ASP A 158 -1.70 15.16 -18.76
C ASP A 158 -0.99 16.52 -18.64
N GLY A 159 -0.27 16.90 -19.69
CA GLY A 159 0.65 18.04 -19.70
C GLY A 159 -0.02 19.41 -19.81
#